data_AF-A0A062V2W0-F1
#
_entry.id   AF-A0A062V2W0-F1
#
_cell.length_a   1.000
_cell.length_b   1.000
_cell.length_c   1.000
_cell.angle_alpha   90.00
_cell.angle_beta   90.00
_cell.angle_gamma   90.00
#
_symmetry.space_group_name_H-M   'P 1'
#
loop_
_entity.id
_entity.type
_entity.pdbx_description
1 polymer ?
#
loop_
_entity_poly.entity_id
_entity_poly.type
_entity_poly.pdbx_seq_one_letter_code
_entity_poly.pdbx_strand_id
1 'polypeptide(L)' 'MNCEVCGSPTTNETGICDRCSRIIGQITRDIDPEIWSRIEDCRYIYPLIKRVAEGTLRTQDVVNELLKGEID' A
#
# COMPACT_ATOMS: atom_id res chain seq x y z
N MET A 1 -6.62 1.12 18.69
CA MET A 1 -5.91 -0.03 18.09
C MET A 1 -4.69 0.49 17.33
N ASN A 2 -3.87 -0.39 16.75
CA ASN A 2 -2.70 0.03 15.97
C ASN A 2 -2.92 -0.30 14.50
N CYS A 3 -2.36 0.52 13.62
CA CYS A 3 -2.44 0.33 12.19
C CYS A 3 -1.73 -0.97 11.79
N GLU A 4 -2.40 -1.85 11.06
CA GLU A 4 -1.83 -3.13 10.62
C GLU A 4 -0.62 -2.96 9.68
N VAL A 5 -0.53 -1.81 9.00
CA VAL A 5 0.54 -1.51 8.04
C VAL A 5 1.77 -0.89 8.70
N CYS A 6 1.58 0.18 9.48
CA CYS A 6 2.68 0.98 10.02
C CYS A 6 2.79 0.99 11.55
N GLY A 7 1.86 0.34 12.26
CA GLY A 7 1.83 0.31 13.73
C GLY A 7 1.36 1.59 14.41
N SER A 8 1.12 2.68 13.66
CA SER A 8 0.63 3.95 14.22
C SER A 8 -0.72 3.78 14.93
N PRO A 9 -0.98 4.53 16.02
CA PRO A 9 -2.29 4.51 16.67
C PRO A 9 -3.41 4.85 15.68
N THR A 10 -4.47 4.05 15.68
CA THR A 10 -5.67 4.28 14.89
C THR A 10 -6.92 3.95 15.69
N THR A 11 -7.99 4.67 15.40
CA THR A 11 -9.32 4.50 16.02
C THR A 11 -10.37 4.03 15.02
N ASN A 12 -9.99 3.81 13.76
CA ASN A 12 -10.93 3.32 12.75
C ASN A 12 -11.17 1.81 12.85
N GLU A 13 -12.34 1.40 12.39
CA GLU A 13 -12.80 0.01 12.41
C GLU A 13 -12.03 -0.90 11.43
N THR A 14 -11.41 -0.31 10.40
CA THR A 14 -10.65 -1.03 9.38
C THR A 14 -9.25 -1.44 9.83
N GLY A 15 -8.75 -0.92 10.95
CA GLY A 15 -7.40 -1.20 11.43
C GLY A 15 -6.28 -0.59 10.59
N ILE A 16 -6.58 0.28 9.61
CA ILE A 16 -5.57 0.92 8.75
C ILE A 16 -5.67 2.44 8.89
N CYS A 17 -4.67 3.11 9.48
CA CYS A 17 -4.71 4.57 9.68
C CYS A 17 -4.89 5.36 8.37
N ASP A 18 -5.44 6.57 8.48
CA ASP A 18 -5.75 7.44 7.33
C ASP A 18 -4.58 7.65 6.37
N ARG A 19 -3.36 7.72 6.90
CA ARG A 19 -2.15 7.88 6.09
C ARG A 19 -1.93 6.68 5.16
N CYS A 20 -1.96 5.47 5.70
CA CYS A 20 -1.78 4.25 4.93
C CYS A 20 -2.95 4.05 3.96
N SER A 21 -4.19 4.34 4.38
CA SER A 21 -5.37 4.30 3.51
C SER A 21 -5.26 5.26 2.32
N ARG A 22 -4.70 6.47 2.51
CA ARG A 22 -4.44 7.41 1.42
C ARG A 22 -3.39 6.91 0.44
N ILE A 23 -2.32 6.28 0.94
CA ILE A 23 -1.25 5.70 0.10
C ILE A 23 -1.82 4.56 -0.74
N ILE A 24 -2.57 3.63 -0.13
CA ILE A 24 -3.27 2.54 -0.84
C ILE A 24 -4.15 3.14 -1.94
N GLY A 25 -4.99 4.12 -1.60
CA GLY A 25 -5.88 4.74 -2.58
C GLY A 25 -5.16 5.49 -3.71
N GLN A 26 -3.92 5.96 -3.51
CA GLN A 26 -3.10 6.49 -4.60
C GLN A 26 -2.60 5.36 -5.50
N ILE A 27 -2.01 4.31 -4.91
CA ILE A 27 -1.51 3.15 -5.66
C ILE A 27 -2.62 2.53 -6.52
N THR A 28 -3.80 2.30 -5.96
CA THR A 28 -4.95 1.71 -6.69
C THR A 28 -5.46 2.61 -7.81
N ARG A 29 -5.29 3.93 -7.73
CA ARG A 29 -5.69 4.85 -8.82
C ARG A 29 -4.65 4.90 -9.94
N ASP A 30 -3.38 4.72 -9.60
CA ASP A 30 -2.26 4.87 -10.52
C ASP A 30 -1.88 3.56 -11.23
N ILE A 31 -2.41 2.42 -10.76
CA ILE A 31 -2.25 1.09 -11.36
C ILE A 31 -3.43 0.73 -12.24
N ASP A 32 -3.15 0.02 -13.33
CA ASP A 32 -4.18 -0.58 -14.17
C ASP A 32 -5.06 -1.56 -13.36
N PRO A 33 -6.40 -1.41 -13.37
CA PRO A 33 -7.31 -2.30 -12.65
C PRO A 33 -7.09 -3.79 -12.96
N GLU A 34 -6.66 -4.14 -14.17
CA GLU A 34 -6.35 -5.53 -14.54
C GLU A 34 -5.17 -6.07 -13.73
N ILE A 35 -4.10 -5.28 -13.57
CA ILE A 35 -2.94 -5.65 -12.76
C ILE A 35 -3.33 -5.69 -11.27
N TRP A 36 -4.10 -4.70 -10.81
CA TRP A 36 -4.59 -4.68 -9.43
C TRP A 36 -5.46 -5.92 -9.11
N SER A 37 -6.28 -6.38 -10.06
CA SER A 37 -7.14 -7.56 -9.89
C SER A 37 -6.38 -8.88 -9.81
N ARG A 38 -5.13 -8.93 -10.30
CA ARG A 38 -4.25 -10.10 -10.23
C ARG A 38 -3.60 -10.28 -8.85
N ILE A 39 -3.75 -9.29 -7.99
CA ILE A 39 -3.29 -9.33 -6.61
C ILE A 39 -4.31 -10.12 -5.79
N GLU A 40 -4.01 -11.37 -5.48
CA GLU A 40 -4.90 -12.20 -4.65
C GLU A 40 -4.92 -11.75 -3.18
N ASP A 41 -3.77 -11.35 -2.63
CA ASP A 41 -3.67 -10.85 -1.25
C ASP A 41 -3.02 -9.47 -1.22
N CYS A 42 -3.83 -8.42 -1.09
CA CYS A 42 -3.39 -7.03 -0.97
C CYS A 42 -2.49 -6.77 0.25
N ARG A 43 -2.34 -7.71 1.19
CA ARG A 43 -1.38 -7.55 2.30
C ARG A 43 0.07 -7.58 1.85
N TYR A 44 0.37 -8.16 0.69
CA TYR A 44 1.74 -8.20 0.16
C TYR A 44 2.34 -6.80 -0.10
N ILE A 45 1.51 -5.77 -0.37
CA ILE A 45 1.98 -4.39 -0.54
C ILE A 45 2.14 -3.64 0.78
N TYR A 46 1.75 -4.21 1.92
CA TYR A 46 1.83 -3.52 3.21
C TYR A 46 3.26 -3.13 3.58
N PRO A 47 4.30 -3.96 3.38
CA PRO A 47 5.69 -3.54 3.59
C PRO A 47 6.08 -2.33 2.73
N LEU A 48 5.62 -2.27 1.47
CA LEU A 48 5.88 -1.16 0.57
C LEU A 48 5.15 0.11 1.03
N ILE A 49 3.87 0.00 1.38
CA ILE A 49 3.08 1.12 1.93
C ILE A 49 3.71 1.64 3.23
N LYS A 50 4.21 0.76 4.09
CA LYS A 50 4.92 1.14 5.31
C LYS A 50 6.16 1.99 4.99
N ARG A 51 6.97 1.57 4.00
CA ARG A 51 8.14 2.36 3.56
C ARG A 51 7.74 3.72 2.99
N VAL A 52 6.62 3.80 2.26
CA VAL A 52 6.06 5.09 1.82
C VAL A 52 5.60 5.95 2.99
N ALA A 53 4.97 5.34 4.01
CA ALA A 53 4.61 6.03 5.25
C ALA A 53 5.84 6.44 6.09
N GLU A 54 6.97 5.76 5.97
CA GLU A 54 8.22 6.17 6.62
C GLU A 54 8.99 7.22 5.80
N GLY A 55 8.58 7.45 4.55
CA GLY A 55 9.25 8.37 3.62
C GLY A 55 10.52 7.78 2.99
N THR A 56 10.76 6.48 3.16
CA THR A 56 11.91 5.75 2.61
C THR A 56 11.64 5.18 1.21
N LEU A 57 10.41 5.30 0.73
CA LEU A 57 9.96 4.92 -0.61
C LEU A 57 8.93 5.94 -1.10
N ARG A 58 8.82 6.18 -2.41
CA ARG A 58 7.75 7.01 -2.97
C ARG A 58 6.61 6.12 -3.45
N THR A 59 5.39 6.65 -3.44
CA THR A 59 4.21 5.95 -4.01
C THR A 59 4.47 5.48 -5.45
N GLN A 60 5.15 6.29 -6.25
CA GLN A 60 5.48 5.95 -7.64
C GLN A 60 6.42 4.75 -7.76
N ASP A 61 7.33 4.55 -6.80
CA ASP A 61 8.25 3.41 -6.81
C ASP A 61 7.46 2.11 -6.64
N VAL A 62 6.47 2.13 -5.72
CA VAL A 62 5.55 1.00 -5.50
C VAL A 62 4.73 0.71 -6.75
N VAL A 63 4.19 1.74 -7.40
CA VAL A 63 3.44 1.57 -8.65
C VAL A 63 4.32 0.94 -9.73
N ASN A 64 5.56 1.39 -9.88
CA ASN A 64 6.48 0.85 -10.87
C ASN A 64 6.86 -0.61 -10.59
N GLU A 65 7.08 -0.99 -9.32
CA GLU A 65 7.32 -2.39 -8.93
C GLU A 65 6.13 -3.28 -9.32
N LEU A 66 4.92 -2.79 -9.05
CA LEU A 66 3.68 -3.51 -9.34
C LEU A 66 3.41 -3.66 -10.85
N LEU A 67 3.75 -2.65 -11.66
CA LEU A 67 3.59 -2.69 -13.11
C LEU A 67 4.61 -3.59 -13.81
N LYS A 68 5.83 -3.69 -13.27
CA LYS A 68 6.88 -4.52 -13.87
C LYS A 68 6.60 -6.01 -13.74
N GLY A 69 5.73 -6.42 -12.81
CA GLY A 69 5.57 -7.84 -12.45
C GLY A 69 6.85 -8.46 -11.88
N GLU A 70 7.92 -7.67 -11.69
CA GLU A 70 9.16 -8.04 -11.01
C GLU A 70 8.96 -7.84 -9.52
N ILE A 71 8.28 -8.80 -8.91
CA ILE A 71 8.26 -8.94 -7.47
C ILE A 71 8.68 -10.39 -7.25
N ASP A 72 10.00 -10.57 -7.10
CA ASP A 72 10.66 -11.84 -6.76
C ASP A 72 10.07 -12.45 -5.46
#